data_AF-A0AAD2HNJ2-F1
#
_entry.id   AF-A0AAD2HNJ2-F1
#
_cell.length_a   1.000
_cell.length_b   1.000
_cell.length_c   1.000
_cell.angle_alpha   90.00
_cell.angle_beta   90.00
_cell.angle_gamma   90.00
#
_symmetry.space_group_name_H-M   'P 1'
#
loop_
_entity.id
_entity.type
_entity.pdbx_description
1 polymer ?
#
loop_
_entity_poly.entity_id
_entity_poly.type
_entity_poly.pdbx_seq_one_letter_code
_entity_poly.pdbx_strand_id
1 'polypeptide(L)'
;MSVNTKTLDHIVHLSPPGTVHENAAQWRELGFNVIEGGVHADGLTENTLVILSDHIYFELIAFTKPVDAYPPGSPIRKAREEHKWASCPPGWIDYAFLGNGSLVPPGRISDVINSRAGGEKLYVDEVPGGRTRPDGQVLKWVISSAAKKASLLPFFCGDVTDRALRVPTKPESNTQQPCGAQGIAHILLLTDSEPGFWQALKEISAVVDSQPQTGHATKATWTLANPSAQGKRAPSLILAVARGVEQESFVAGSSAPQLSEVGLWVAEGEKAGTIWPPYARIVLSCRIRDMPSSTPCFVIGDFSIIGSIWLRAAKSTMRRWTERAAMVKPWMLIPPKTRGRLGMEKLSWLTPADPDDAETLRGPDVVALDHLEHTRAAAHQGAACSGARFAGIWKRDGYSQTATGPVLEAHQARVREGSQKAD
;
A
#
# COMPACT_ATOMS: atom_id res chain seq x y z
N MET A 1 28.24 15.04 -16.08
CA MET A 1 27.95 13.90 -15.19
C MET A 1 26.64 13.28 -15.65
N SER A 2 26.42 11.97 -15.48
CA SER A 2 25.10 11.39 -15.75
C SER A 2 24.07 11.88 -14.72
N VAL A 3 22.84 12.11 -15.16
CA VAL A 3 21.75 12.51 -14.28
C VAL A 3 21.28 11.30 -13.48
N ASN A 4 21.29 11.43 -12.16
CA ASN A 4 20.86 10.38 -11.23
C ASN A 4 19.33 10.28 -11.26
N THR A 5 18.83 9.07 -11.54
CA THR A 5 17.39 8.77 -11.65
C THR A 5 16.99 7.56 -10.78
N LYS A 6 17.73 7.29 -9.70
CA LYS A 6 17.53 6.11 -8.82
C LYS A 6 17.73 6.36 -7.33
N THR A 7 17.67 7.61 -6.89
CA THR A 7 17.72 7.95 -5.46
C THR A 7 16.31 7.97 -4.92
N LEU A 8 15.98 7.08 -3.98
CA LEU A 8 14.67 7.09 -3.33
C LEU A 8 14.55 8.34 -2.45
N ASP A 9 13.47 9.12 -2.63
CA ASP A 9 13.27 10.40 -1.94
C ASP A 9 12.26 10.26 -0.79
N HIS A 10 11.07 9.73 -1.12
CA HIS A 10 10.02 9.45 -0.15
C HIS A 10 9.03 8.41 -0.66
N ILE A 11 8.19 7.91 0.24
CA ILE A 11 7.08 7.00 -0.05
C ILE A 11 5.80 7.64 0.50
N VAL A 12 4.73 7.62 -0.29
CA VAL A 12 3.50 8.37 -0.01
C VAL A 12 2.44 7.46 0.62
N HIS A 13 1.95 7.86 1.78
CA HIS A 13 0.92 7.19 2.54
C HIS A 13 -0.33 8.07 2.65
N LEU A 14 -1.41 7.69 1.96
CA LEU A 14 -2.67 8.42 1.98
C LEU A 14 -3.54 7.99 3.16
N SER A 15 -4.00 8.95 3.97
CA SER A 15 -5.11 8.74 4.92
C SER A 15 -6.43 9.32 4.36
N PRO A 16 -7.58 8.99 4.96
CA PRO A 16 -8.86 9.59 4.58
C PRO A 16 -8.84 11.14 4.61
N PRO A 17 -9.67 11.83 3.82
CA PRO A 17 -9.69 13.29 3.78
C PRO A 17 -9.95 13.92 5.16
N GLY A 18 -9.17 14.94 5.53
CA GLY A 18 -9.26 15.65 6.81
C GLY A 18 -8.62 14.96 8.01
N THR A 19 -7.97 13.80 7.84
CA THR A 19 -7.47 12.97 8.97
C THR A 19 -5.95 13.00 9.16
N VAL A 20 -5.22 13.96 8.57
CA VAL A 20 -3.74 13.96 8.58
C VAL A 20 -3.15 13.92 9.99
N HIS A 21 -3.75 14.67 10.93
CA HIS A 21 -3.28 14.73 12.32
C HIS A 21 -3.70 13.50 13.14
N GLU A 22 -4.82 12.87 12.82
CA GLU A 22 -5.25 11.60 13.42
C GLU A 22 -4.31 10.47 13.00
N ASN A 23 -3.98 10.40 11.71
CA ASN A 23 -2.96 9.49 11.18
C ASN A 23 -1.60 9.79 11.83
N ALA A 24 -1.18 11.06 11.93
CA ALA A 24 0.06 11.43 12.63
C ALA A 24 0.09 10.97 14.10
N ALA A 25 -1.03 11.03 14.83
CA ALA A 25 -1.13 10.50 16.19
C ALA A 25 -0.98 8.96 16.21
N GLN A 26 -1.67 8.24 15.32
CA GLN A 26 -1.58 6.77 15.20
C GLN A 26 -0.15 6.30 14.83
N TRP A 27 0.58 7.06 14.01
CA TRP A 27 1.99 6.78 13.72
C TRP A 27 2.92 7.09 14.90
N ARG A 28 2.61 8.09 15.73
CA ARG A 28 3.32 8.35 17.00
C ARG A 28 3.10 7.23 18.02
N GLU A 29 1.90 6.66 18.09
CA GLU A 29 1.60 5.47 18.93
C GLU A 29 2.40 4.23 18.51
N LEU A 30 2.74 4.10 17.21
CA LEU A 30 3.65 3.07 16.69
C LEU A 30 5.14 3.37 16.94
N GLY A 31 5.44 4.46 17.67
CA GLY A 31 6.80 4.84 18.04
C GLY A 31 7.57 5.60 16.95
N PHE A 32 6.91 6.13 15.92
CA PHE A 32 7.56 7.03 14.98
C PHE A 32 7.57 8.47 15.50
N ASN A 33 8.68 9.18 15.28
CA ASN A 33 8.69 10.64 15.36
C ASN A 33 8.05 11.22 14.09
N VAL A 34 6.93 11.93 14.27
CA VAL A 34 6.16 12.56 13.19
C VAL A 34 6.27 14.07 13.31
N ILE A 35 6.75 14.71 12.25
CA ILE A 35 6.99 16.15 12.14
C ILE A 35 5.87 16.80 11.32
N GLU A 36 5.40 17.97 11.73
CA GLU A 36 4.37 18.72 10.99
C GLU A 36 4.90 19.21 9.64
N GLY A 37 4.13 19.00 8.57
CA GLY A 37 4.50 19.38 7.22
C GLY A 37 3.73 20.61 6.72
N GLY A 38 2.40 20.50 6.64
CA GLY A 38 1.47 21.59 6.27
C GLY A 38 0.75 21.39 4.92
N VAL A 39 0.17 22.47 4.38
CA VAL A 39 -0.70 22.45 3.20
C VAL A 39 0.06 22.70 1.89
N HIS A 40 -0.19 21.87 0.87
CA HIS A 40 0.37 22.04 -0.47
C HIS A 40 -0.16 23.30 -1.19
N ALA A 41 0.63 23.84 -2.12
CA ALA A 41 0.35 25.11 -2.78
C ALA A 41 -0.98 25.15 -3.58
N ASP A 42 -1.57 24.00 -3.89
CA ASP A 42 -2.89 23.87 -4.52
C ASP A 42 -4.06 23.94 -3.51
N GLY A 43 -3.79 23.86 -2.21
CA GLY A 43 -4.79 23.81 -1.13
C GLY A 43 -5.56 22.48 -1.02
N LEU A 44 -5.26 21.49 -1.87
CA LEU A 44 -6.03 20.25 -1.98
C LEU A 44 -5.58 19.20 -0.97
N THR A 45 -4.28 19.18 -0.66
CA THR A 45 -3.67 18.17 0.21
C THR A 45 -2.77 18.81 1.26
N GLU A 46 -2.60 18.10 2.37
CA GLU A 46 -1.74 18.47 3.49
C GLU A 46 -1.02 17.25 4.03
N ASN A 47 0.15 17.43 4.65
CA ASN A 47 0.96 16.31 5.09
C ASN A 47 1.63 16.49 6.46
N THR A 48 2.07 15.36 7.00
CA THR A 48 3.08 15.24 8.06
C THR A 48 4.18 14.28 7.59
N LEU A 49 5.33 14.28 8.27
CA LEU A 49 6.56 13.63 7.80
C LEU A 49 7.13 12.68 8.86
N VAL A 50 7.51 11.47 8.45
CA VAL A 50 8.41 10.59 9.23
C VAL A 50 9.73 10.51 8.50
N ILE A 51 10.77 11.18 9.01
CA ILE A 51 12.08 11.26 8.35
C ILE A 51 13.02 10.21 8.96
N LEU A 52 13.67 9.41 8.13
CA LEU A 52 14.58 8.35 8.56
C LEU A 52 16.05 8.79 8.50
N SER A 53 16.94 8.01 9.13
CA SER A 53 18.38 8.36 9.23
C SER A 53 19.17 8.19 7.93
N ASP A 54 18.54 7.68 6.86
CA ASP A 54 19.04 7.67 5.49
C ASP A 54 18.52 8.86 4.65
N HIS A 55 17.79 9.79 5.29
CA HIS A 55 17.16 10.99 4.71
C HIS A 55 16.04 10.71 3.69
N ILE A 56 15.56 9.47 3.64
CA ILE A 56 14.29 9.10 3.02
C ILE A 56 13.18 9.37 4.04
N TYR A 57 11.99 9.75 3.59
CA TYR A 57 10.87 10.00 4.49
C TYR A 57 9.57 9.32 4.03
N PHE A 58 8.65 9.11 4.97
CA PHE A 58 7.25 8.85 4.65
C PHE A 58 6.50 10.17 4.60
N GLU A 59 5.83 10.41 3.48
CA GLU A 59 4.86 11.49 3.35
C GLU A 59 3.50 10.96 3.79
N LEU A 60 3.10 11.31 5.02
CA LEU A 60 1.78 10.99 5.55
C LEU A 60 0.82 12.08 5.09
N ILE A 61 0.07 11.84 4.01
CA ILE A 61 -0.74 12.84 3.32
C ILE A 61 -2.24 12.58 3.49
N ALA A 62 -3.02 13.65 3.57
CA ALA A 62 -4.47 13.61 3.38
C ALA A 62 -4.89 14.66 2.34
N PHE A 63 -6.05 14.46 1.73
CA PHE A 63 -6.78 15.60 1.16
C PHE A 63 -7.33 16.45 2.30
N THR A 64 -7.25 17.77 2.20
CA THR A 64 -7.68 18.68 3.28
C THR A 64 -9.16 18.54 3.61
N LYS A 65 -9.99 18.17 2.63
CA LYS A 65 -11.44 17.98 2.78
C LYS A 65 -11.98 16.85 1.87
N PRO A 66 -13.12 16.21 2.23
CA PRO A 66 -13.85 15.35 1.30
C PRO A 66 -14.37 16.14 0.09
N VAL A 67 -14.61 15.46 -1.03
CA VAL A 67 -14.97 16.12 -2.32
C VAL A 67 -16.24 16.97 -2.23
N ASP A 68 -17.24 16.54 -1.46
CA ASP A 68 -18.52 17.26 -1.33
C ASP A 68 -18.47 18.48 -0.40
N ALA A 69 -17.36 18.71 0.30
CA ALA A 69 -17.12 19.96 1.01
C ALA A 69 -16.69 21.11 0.07
N TYR A 70 -16.41 20.80 -1.21
CA TYR A 70 -16.12 21.81 -2.23
C TYR A 70 -17.40 22.10 -3.05
N PRO A 71 -17.72 23.37 -3.35
CA PRO A 71 -18.94 23.73 -4.07
C PRO A 71 -19.05 23.01 -5.44
N PRO A 72 -20.21 22.44 -5.79
CA PRO A 72 -20.45 21.81 -7.10
C PRO A 72 -20.03 22.72 -8.26
N GLY A 73 -19.34 22.15 -9.25
CA GLY A 73 -18.86 22.89 -10.44
C GLY A 73 -17.73 23.90 -10.19
N SER A 74 -17.28 24.11 -8.94
CA SER A 74 -16.17 25.04 -8.67
C SER A 74 -14.83 24.54 -9.24
N PRO A 75 -13.91 25.43 -9.66
CA PRO A 75 -12.59 25.03 -10.16
C PRO A 75 -11.79 24.19 -9.16
N ILE A 76 -11.92 24.47 -7.85
CA ILE A 76 -11.24 23.70 -6.80
C ILE A 76 -11.84 22.30 -6.61
N ARG A 77 -13.18 22.14 -6.74
CA ARG A 77 -13.81 20.81 -6.76
C ARG A 77 -13.32 20.00 -7.95
N LYS A 78 -13.31 20.60 -9.14
CA LYS A 78 -12.80 19.96 -10.36
C LYS A 78 -11.33 19.54 -10.20
N ALA A 79 -10.48 20.41 -9.67
CA ALA A 79 -9.08 20.08 -9.38
C ALA A 79 -8.94 18.93 -8.35
N ARG A 80 -9.81 18.89 -7.32
CA ARG A 80 -9.88 17.77 -6.36
C ARG A 80 -10.33 16.46 -7.00
N GLU A 81 -11.26 16.50 -7.95
CA GLU A 81 -11.78 15.34 -8.69
C GLU A 81 -10.77 14.82 -9.73
N GLU A 82 -10.03 15.72 -10.39
CA GLU A 82 -9.01 15.41 -11.39
C GLU A 82 -7.61 15.12 -10.81
N HIS A 83 -7.41 15.34 -9.50
CA HIS A 83 -6.12 15.14 -8.83
C HIS A 83 -5.57 13.72 -9.02
N LYS A 84 -4.24 13.55 -9.22
CA LYS A 84 -3.64 12.23 -9.53
C LYS A 84 -3.94 11.15 -8.48
N TRP A 85 -4.18 11.53 -7.23
CA TRP A 85 -4.53 10.61 -6.14
C TRP A 85 -6.03 10.59 -5.78
N ALA A 86 -6.90 11.22 -6.58
CA ALA A 86 -8.31 11.41 -6.24
C ALA A 86 -9.09 10.08 -6.07
N SER A 87 -8.72 9.05 -6.85
CA SER A 87 -9.31 7.71 -6.81
C SER A 87 -8.54 6.72 -5.95
N CYS A 88 -7.54 7.16 -5.18
CA CYS A 88 -6.72 6.27 -4.37
C CYS A 88 -7.45 5.84 -3.09
N PRO A 89 -7.47 4.54 -2.75
CA PRO A 89 -7.82 4.12 -1.40
C PRO A 89 -6.71 4.57 -0.41
N PRO A 90 -7.02 4.70 0.89
CA PRO A 90 -6.00 4.91 1.91
C PRO A 90 -4.95 3.78 1.95
N GLY A 91 -3.73 4.12 2.37
CA GLY A 91 -2.57 3.24 2.46
C GLY A 91 -1.38 3.75 1.66
N TRP A 92 -0.45 2.86 1.30
CA TRP A 92 0.63 3.16 0.36
C TRP A 92 0.05 3.43 -1.02
N ILE A 93 0.29 4.61 -1.60
CA ILE A 93 -0.31 5.02 -2.89
C ILE A 93 0.69 5.36 -4.00
N ASP A 94 1.92 5.78 -3.65
CA ASP A 94 2.91 6.33 -4.59
C ASP A 94 4.31 6.31 -3.94
N TYR A 95 5.36 6.51 -4.73
CA TYR A 95 6.73 6.72 -4.24
C TYR A 95 7.51 7.64 -5.18
N ALA A 96 8.47 8.36 -4.62
CA ALA A 96 9.20 9.39 -5.33
C ALA A 96 10.69 9.10 -5.41
N PHE A 97 11.30 9.41 -6.55
CA PHE A 97 12.74 9.54 -6.67
C PHE A 97 13.18 11.02 -6.63
N LEU A 98 14.40 11.27 -6.17
CA LEU A 98 14.94 12.62 -6.05
C LEU A 98 15.28 13.15 -7.45
N GLY A 99 14.61 14.24 -7.83
CA GLY A 99 14.89 14.97 -9.06
C GLY A 99 16.05 15.96 -8.91
N ASN A 100 16.40 16.64 -10.00
CA ASN A 100 17.55 17.55 -10.06
C ASN A 100 17.19 19.05 -9.96
N GLY A 101 15.92 19.39 -9.70
CA GLY A 101 15.45 20.77 -9.58
C GLY A 101 15.35 21.55 -10.91
N SER A 102 15.67 20.93 -12.05
CA SER A 102 15.72 21.64 -13.34
C SER A 102 14.35 21.75 -14.02
N LEU A 103 14.07 22.94 -14.57
CA LEU A 103 12.98 23.20 -15.50
C LEU A 103 13.44 23.39 -16.95
N VAL A 104 14.74 23.29 -17.23
CA VAL A 104 15.35 23.69 -18.50
C VAL A 104 15.80 22.47 -19.32
N PRO A 105 15.25 22.24 -20.53
CA PRO A 105 15.75 21.23 -21.45
C PRO A 105 17.05 21.66 -22.17
N PRO A 106 17.88 20.72 -22.66
CA PRO A 106 17.84 19.27 -22.41
C PRO A 106 18.63 18.95 -21.14
N GLY A 107 17.94 18.65 -20.04
CA GLY A 107 18.61 18.48 -18.74
C GLY A 107 17.69 18.23 -17.55
N ARG A 108 16.39 18.15 -17.78
CA ARG A 108 15.40 17.75 -16.77
C ARG A 108 15.39 16.22 -16.63
N ILE A 109 14.76 15.70 -15.59
CA ILE A 109 14.69 14.25 -15.40
C ILE A 109 13.84 13.62 -16.51
N SER A 110 12.72 14.26 -16.86
CA SER A 110 11.82 13.83 -17.92
C SER A 110 12.56 13.68 -19.27
N ASP A 111 13.39 14.64 -19.65
CA ASP A 111 14.20 14.62 -20.88
C ASP A 111 15.09 13.36 -20.94
N VAL A 112 15.81 13.12 -19.84
CA VAL A 112 16.78 12.02 -19.73
C VAL A 112 16.07 10.67 -19.81
N ILE A 113 15.01 10.44 -19.05
CA ILE A 113 14.29 9.16 -19.05
C ILE A 113 13.58 8.93 -20.40
N ASN A 114 12.92 9.94 -20.96
CA ASN A 114 12.26 9.83 -22.26
C ASN A 114 13.27 9.53 -23.40
N SER A 115 14.51 10.03 -23.30
CA SER A 115 15.58 9.68 -24.24
C SER A 115 16.02 8.20 -24.12
N ARG A 116 16.12 7.66 -22.90
CA ARG A 116 16.43 6.24 -22.65
C ARG A 116 15.32 5.30 -23.11
N ALA A 117 14.07 5.77 -23.07
CA ALA A 117 12.88 4.99 -23.41
C ALA A 117 12.68 4.71 -24.92
N GLY A 118 13.57 5.21 -25.79
CA GLY A 118 13.63 4.79 -27.20
C GLY A 118 12.43 5.20 -28.06
N GLY A 119 11.80 6.33 -27.74
CA GLY A 119 10.65 6.88 -28.47
C GLY A 119 9.32 6.83 -27.70
N GLU A 120 9.27 6.14 -26.56
CA GLU A 120 8.12 6.14 -25.65
C GLU A 120 8.23 7.31 -24.65
N LYS A 121 7.24 8.21 -24.61
CA LYS A 121 7.19 9.25 -23.56
C LYS A 121 6.70 8.63 -22.26
N LEU A 122 7.63 8.22 -21.39
CA LEU A 122 7.34 7.66 -20.07
C LEU A 122 6.99 8.73 -19.04
N TYR A 123 7.50 9.96 -19.18
CA TYR A 123 7.32 11.05 -18.21
C TYR A 123 6.83 12.34 -18.85
N VAL A 124 5.94 13.06 -18.14
CA VAL A 124 5.60 14.44 -18.49
C VAL A 124 6.67 15.41 -18.01
N ASP A 125 6.71 16.55 -18.69
CA ASP A 125 7.53 17.72 -18.36
C ASP A 125 7.33 18.16 -16.91
N GLU A 126 8.41 18.65 -16.29
CA GLU A 126 8.44 19.08 -14.90
C GLU A 126 7.50 20.27 -14.64
N VAL A 127 6.64 20.14 -13.62
CA VAL A 127 5.72 21.20 -13.17
C VAL A 127 6.15 21.73 -11.78
N PRO A 128 6.10 23.05 -11.53
CA PRO A 128 6.39 23.62 -10.22
C PRO A 128 5.42 23.17 -9.13
N GLY A 129 5.94 22.96 -7.92
CA GLY A 129 5.19 22.67 -6.71
C GLY A 129 5.76 23.41 -5.50
N GLY A 130 5.04 23.36 -4.38
CA GLY A 130 5.45 24.05 -3.16
C GLY A 130 4.55 23.78 -1.96
N ARG A 131 5.03 24.17 -0.78
CA ARG A 131 4.29 24.19 0.49
C ARG A 131 4.75 25.36 1.35
N THR A 132 3.82 25.90 2.14
CA THR A 132 4.13 26.80 3.25
C THR A 132 4.16 25.99 4.55
N ARG A 133 5.25 26.08 5.29
CA ARG A 133 5.41 25.49 6.63
C ARG A 133 4.60 26.25 7.70
N PRO A 134 4.35 25.66 8.88
CA PRO A 134 3.71 26.35 10.00
C PRO A 134 4.42 27.62 10.47
N ASP A 135 5.73 27.75 10.23
CA ASP A 135 6.55 28.94 10.52
C ASP A 135 6.52 30.01 9.40
N GLY A 136 5.69 29.81 8.37
CA GLY A 136 5.56 30.72 7.23
C GLY A 136 6.63 30.58 6.15
N GLN A 137 7.61 29.68 6.31
CA GLN A 137 8.62 29.44 5.26
C GLN A 137 8.00 28.75 4.05
N VAL A 138 8.16 29.35 2.88
CA VAL A 138 7.71 28.79 1.59
C VAL A 138 8.84 28.02 0.94
N LEU A 139 8.65 26.72 0.80
CA LEU A 139 9.59 25.82 0.13
C LEU A 139 9.03 25.37 -1.24
N LYS A 140 9.92 25.24 -2.23
CA LYS A 140 9.56 24.99 -3.63
C LYS A 140 10.32 23.82 -4.20
N TRP A 141 9.66 23.10 -5.10
CA TRP A 141 10.21 21.97 -5.83
C TRP A 141 9.62 21.93 -7.24
N VAL A 142 10.07 20.98 -8.04
CA VAL A 142 9.46 20.62 -9.33
C VAL A 142 9.18 19.13 -9.35
N ILE A 143 8.03 18.73 -9.89
CA ILE A 143 7.68 17.31 -10.06
C ILE A 143 7.56 16.92 -11.52
N SER A 144 8.03 15.72 -11.86
CA SER A 144 7.71 15.04 -13.11
C SER A 144 7.02 13.72 -12.77
N SER A 145 5.85 13.47 -13.37
CA SER A 145 5.08 12.24 -13.16
C SER A 145 5.11 11.35 -14.39
N ALA A 146 4.78 10.07 -14.22
CA ALA A 146 4.56 9.16 -15.34
C ALA A 146 3.50 9.72 -16.30
N ALA A 147 3.75 9.66 -17.61
CA ALA A 147 2.84 10.14 -18.64
C ALA A 147 1.65 9.21 -18.86
N LYS A 148 1.81 7.91 -18.58
CA LYS A 148 0.70 6.96 -18.51
C LYS A 148 -0.07 7.21 -17.21
N LYS A 149 -1.34 7.59 -17.33
CA LYS A 149 -2.33 7.32 -16.27
C LYS A 149 -2.34 5.81 -16.00
N ALA A 150 -2.66 5.41 -14.77
CA ALA A 150 -2.53 4.02 -14.34
C ALA A 150 -1.09 3.44 -14.45
N SER A 151 -0.06 4.22 -14.09
CA SER A 151 1.31 3.71 -13.87
C SER A 151 1.81 4.01 -12.45
N LEU A 152 2.49 3.03 -11.82
CA LEU A 152 3.17 3.15 -10.53
C LEU A 152 4.71 3.18 -10.71
N LEU A 153 5.15 3.83 -11.78
CA LEU A 153 6.52 4.35 -11.89
C LEU A 153 6.71 5.51 -10.90
N PRO A 154 7.91 5.71 -10.34
CA PRO A 154 8.12 6.76 -9.35
C PRO A 154 7.93 8.13 -10.00
N PHE A 155 7.24 9.05 -9.34
CA PHE A 155 7.36 10.46 -9.72
C PHE A 155 8.72 10.99 -9.26
N PHE A 156 9.23 12.02 -9.92
CA PHE A 156 10.43 12.72 -9.50
C PHE A 156 10.05 13.98 -8.72
N CYS A 157 10.75 14.26 -7.62
CA CYS A 157 10.61 15.49 -6.85
C CYS A 157 11.99 16.14 -6.71
N GLY A 158 12.22 17.24 -7.42
CA GLY A 158 13.48 17.99 -7.43
C GLY A 158 13.38 19.25 -6.58
N ASP A 159 14.24 19.37 -5.57
CA ASP A 159 14.35 20.55 -4.70
C ASP A 159 14.75 21.80 -5.51
N VAL A 160 14.00 22.90 -5.37
CA VAL A 160 14.33 24.23 -5.95
C VAL A 160 14.79 25.20 -4.87
N THR A 161 14.16 25.15 -3.68
CA THR A 161 14.71 25.71 -2.45
C THR A 161 15.61 24.68 -1.75
N ASP A 162 16.39 25.09 -0.74
CA ASP A 162 17.18 24.17 0.07
C ASP A 162 16.31 23.00 0.59
N ARG A 163 16.78 21.77 0.33
CA ARG A 163 16.14 20.52 0.77
C ARG A 163 15.92 20.49 2.28
N ALA A 164 16.78 21.10 3.09
CA ALA A 164 16.63 21.16 4.54
C ALA A 164 15.32 21.86 4.98
N LEU A 165 14.72 22.70 4.13
CA LEU A 165 13.39 23.27 4.36
C LEU A 165 12.29 22.21 4.19
N ARG A 166 12.39 21.36 3.16
CA ARG A 166 11.43 20.27 2.83
C ARG A 166 11.56 19.07 3.75
N VAL A 167 12.80 18.68 4.04
CA VAL A 167 13.19 17.49 4.80
C VAL A 167 14.10 17.94 5.96
N PRO A 168 13.55 18.49 7.05
CA PRO A 168 14.32 19.02 8.17
C PRO A 168 14.98 17.89 8.99
N THR A 169 16.20 17.49 8.62
CA THR A 169 16.97 16.42 9.28
C THR A 169 17.69 16.83 10.56
N LYS A 170 17.60 18.11 10.96
CA LYS A 170 18.18 18.65 12.20
C LYS A 170 17.10 19.31 13.08
N PRO A 171 17.16 19.17 14.43
CA PRO A 171 18.12 18.39 15.21
C PRO A 171 18.02 16.88 14.94
N GLU A 172 19.02 16.09 15.36
CA GLU A 172 19.14 14.67 14.96
C GLU A 172 17.94 13.80 15.38
N SER A 173 17.27 14.20 16.45
CA SER A 173 15.98 13.64 16.90
C SER A 173 14.90 13.62 15.79
N ASN A 174 14.98 14.48 14.79
CA ASN A 174 14.08 14.47 13.63
C ASN A 174 14.24 13.23 12.75
N THR A 175 15.40 12.57 12.81
CA THR A 175 15.75 11.38 12.02
C THR A 175 15.90 10.10 12.85
N GLN A 176 15.92 10.23 14.18
CA GLN A 176 15.97 9.13 15.13
C GLN A 176 14.53 8.71 15.46
N GLN A 177 14.21 7.45 15.21
CA GLN A 177 12.86 6.90 15.40
C GLN A 177 12.82 6.07 16.69
N PRO A 178 11.95 6.41 17.68
CA PRO A 178 11.81 5.62 18.92
C PRO A 178 11.50 4.14 18.71
N CYS A 179 10.82 3.78 17.61
CA CYS A 179 10.58 2.40 17.18
C CYS A 179 11.81 1.65 16.61
N GLY A 180 13.00 2.26 16.67
CA GLY A 180 14.26 1.66 16.21
C GLY A 180 14.48 1.68 14.69
N ALA A 181 13.55 2.24 13.91
CA ALA A 181 13.66 2.35 12.46
C ALA A 181 14.82 3.28 12.03
N GLN A 182 15.69 2.80 11.14
CA GLN A 182 16.90 3.50 10.72
C GLN A 182 16.86 4.00 9.27
N GLY A 183 16.11 3.33 8.38
CA GLY A 183 16.09 3.63 6.95
C GLY A 183 15.30 2.59 6.16
N ILE A 184 15.13 2.79 4.87
CA ILE A 184 14.41 1.86 3.98
C ILE A 184 15.29 0.64 3.67
N ALA A 185 14.73 -0.56 3.85
CA ALA A 185 15.31 -1.81 3.39
C ALA A 185 14.86 -2.13 1.96
N HIS A 186 13.55 -2.08 1.71
CA HIS A 186 12.99 -2.29 0.38
C HIS A 186 11.64 -1.60 0.18
N ILE A 187 11.25 -1.46 -1.08
CA ILE A 187 9.86 -1.28 -1.50
C ILE A 187 9.48 -2.45 -2.43
N LEU A 188 8.32 -3.05 -2.21
CA LEU A 188 7.83 -4.19 -2.98
C LEU A 188 6.66 -3.77 -3.88
N LEU A 189 6.87 -3.85 -5.18
CA LEU A 189 5.84 -3.74 -6.19
C LEU A 189 5.39 -5.13 -6.64
N LEU A 190 4.08 -5.38 -6.61
CA LEU A 190 3.47 -6.61 -7.08
C LEU A 190 2.66 -6.39 -8.36
N THR A 191 2.75 -7.30 -9.32
CA THR A 191 1.86 -7.36 -10.50
C THR A 191 0.91 -8.54 -10.39
N ASP A 192 -0.25 -8.44 -11.05
CA ASP A 192 -1.25 -9.51 -11.13
C ASP A 192 -0.83 -10.67 -12.05
N SER A 193 0.12 -10.43 -12.95
CA SER A 193 0.40 -11.28 -14.09
C SER A 193 1.85 -11.16 -14.58
N GLU A 194 2.35 -12.19 -15.26
CA GLU A 194 3.69 -12.16 -15.86
C GLU A 194 3.83 -11.13 -17.00
N PRO A 195 2.85 -10.92 -17.91
CA PRO A 195 2.94 -9.85 -18.91
C PRO A 195 3.05 -8.46 -18.27
N GLY A 196 2.29 -8.19 -17.20
CA GLY A 196 2.41 -6.95 -16.42
C GLY A 196 3.79 -6.80 -15.78
N PHE A 197 4.37 -7.89 -15.28
CA PHE A 197 5.75 -7.91 -14.78
C PHE A 197 6.77 -7.54 -15.87
N TRP A 198 6.70 -8.15 -17.05
CA TRP A 198 7.66 -7.87 -18.14
C TRP A 198 7.55 -6.44 -18.67
N GLN A 199 6.34 -5.87 -18.74
CA GLN A 199 6.17 -4.46 -19.09
C GLN A 199 6.76 -3.54 -18.01
N ALA A 200 6.40 -3.75 -16.74
CA ALA A 200 6.91 -2.95 -15.63
C ALA A 200 8.45 -3.07 -15.48
N LEU A 201 9.02 -4.25 -15.76
CA LEU A 201 10.47 -4.48 -15.78
C LEU A 201 11.17 -3.57 -16.81
N LYS A 202 10.63 -3.47 -18.03
CA LYS A 202 11.15 -2.59 -19.09
C LYS A 202 11.08 -1.12 -18.65
N GLU A 203 9.91 -0.68 -18.20
CA GLU A 203 9.66 0.71 -17.83
C GLU A 203 10.55 1.13 -16.63
N ILE A 204 10.61 0.32 -15.56
CA ILE A 204 11.45 0.59 -14.38
C ILE A 204 12.94 0.56 -14.73
N SER A 205 13.40 -0.34 -15.60
CA SER A 205 14.82 -0.38 -16.01
C SER A 205 15.26 0.90 -16.75
N ALA A 206 14.38 1.47 -17.58
CA ALA A 206 14.63 2.76 -18.25
C ALA A 206 14.68 3.95 -17.27
N VAL A 207 13.90 3.88 -16.18
CA VAL A 207 13.92 4.88 -15.10
C VAL A 207 15.19 4.78 -14.26
N VAL A 208 15.49 3.59 -13.73
CA VAL A 208 16.57 3.37 -12.75
C VAL A 208 17.96 3.43 -13.40
N ASP A 209 18.06 3.34 -14.74
CA ASP A 209 19.33 3.35 -15.50
C ASP A 209 20.31 2.25 -15.06
N SER A 210 19.76 1.07 -14.75
CA SER A 210 20.55 -0.13 -14.46
C SER A 210 19.73 -1.40 -14.63
N GLN A 211 20.41 -2.51 -14.93
CA GLN A 211 19.80 -3.82 -15.01
C GLN A 211 19.49 -4.36 -13.61
N PRO A 212 18.32 -4.99 -13.41
CA PRO A 212 17.99 -5.63 -12.14
C PRO A 212 18.81 -6.91 -11.93
N GLN A 213 18.95 -7.29 -10.66
CA GLN A 213 19.27 -8.66 -10.28
C GLN A 213 18.02 -9.53 -10.45
N THR A 214 18.11 -10.58 -11.26
CA THR A 214 17.02 -11.52 -11.55
C THR A 214 17.37 -12.91 -11.02
N GLY A 215 16.94 -13.21 -9.79
CA GLY A 215 17.16 -14.53 -9.16
C GLY A 215 16.12 -15.60 -9.53
N HIS A 216 14.95 -15.18 -10.02
CA HIS A 216 13.84 -16.05 -10.44
C HIS A 216 13.14 -15.43 -11.65
N ALA A 217 12.45 -16.25 -12.46
CA ALA A 217 11.84 -15.84 -13.73
C ALA A 217 10.90 -14.61 -13.62
N THR A 218 10.22 -14.43 -12.50
CA THR A 218 9.28 -13.31 -12.27
C THR A 218 9.56 -12.51 -10.99
N LYS A 219 10.85 -12.34 -10.67
CA LYS A 219 11.31 -11.41 -9.62
C LYS A 219 12.56 -10.65 -10.08
N ALA A 220 12.48 -9.32 -10.00
CA ALA A 220 13.57 -8.40 -10.30
C ALA A 220 13.88 -7.52 -9.08
N THR A 221 15.13 -7.11 -8.91
CA THR A 221 15.54 -6.26 -7.79
C THR A 221 16.61 -5.27 -8.23
N TRP A 222 16.40 -3.99 -7.96
CA TRP A 222 17.37 -2.91 -8.21
C TRP A 222 17.86 -2.33 -6.88
N THR A 223 19.17 -2.10 -6.79
CA THR A 223 19.76 -1.32 -5.70
C THR A 223 19.60 0.18 -5.99
N LEU A 224 18.88 0.87 -5.12
CA LEU A 224 18.66 2.32 -5.17
C LEU A 224 19.71 3.08 -4.35
N ALA A 225 19.81 4.38 -4.58
CA ALA A 225 20.56 5.29 -3.72
C ALA A 225 19.64 5.93 -2.65
N ASN A 226 20.24 6.48 -1.59
CA ASN A 226 19.56 7.28 -0.56
C ASN A 226 20.14 8.71 -0.51
N PRO A 227 19.40 9.72 -0.02
CA PRO A 227 19.88 11.12 -0.01
C PRO A 227 20.93 11.43 1.06
N SER A 228 21.17 10.53 2.03
CA SER A 228 22.18 10.73 3.11
C SER A 228 23.64 10.57 2.63
N ALA A 229 23.85 9.89 1.51
CA ALA A 229 25.11 9.91 0.73
C ALA A 229 26.41 9.52 1.47
N GLN A 230 26.36 8.80 2.60
CA GLN A 230 27.54 8.17 3.22
C GLN A 230 27.16 7.02 4.17
N GLY A 231 27.76 5.83 4.01
CA GLY A 231 27.73 4.71 4.97
C GLY A 231 26.37 4.03 5.26
N LYS A 232 25.24 4.65 4.91
CA LYS A 232 23.89 4.10 5.07
C LYS A 232 23.58 3.03 4.04
N ARG A 233 22.80 2.02 4.43
CA ARG A 233 22.41 0.90 3.56
C ARG A 233 21.61 1.40 2.36
N ALA A 234 21.86 0.78 1.20
CA ALA A 234 21.10 1.05 -0.01
C ALA A 234 19.72 0.35 0.05
N PRO A 235 18.60 1.05 -0.19
CA PRO A 235 17.30 0.41 -0.30
C PRO A 235 17.19 -0.38 -1.61
N SER A 236 16.33 -1.40 -1.61
CA SER A 236 16.01 -2.20 -2.79
C SER A 236 14.63 -1.86 -3.36
N LEU A 237 14.52 -1.62 -4.67
CA LEU A 237 13.24 -1.71 -5.37
C LEU A 237 13.07 -3.16 -5.82
N ILE A 238 12.00 -3.82 -5.37
CA ILE A 238 11.66 -5.20 -5.74
C ILE A 238 10.40 -5.17 -6.60
N LEU A 239 10.46 -5.76 -7.79
CA LEU A 239 9.29 -6.06 -8.61
C LEU A 239 9.08 -7.58 -8.63
N ALA A 240 7.86 -8.04 -8.40
CA ALA A 240 7.51 -9.46 -8.50
C ALA A 240 6.07 -9.65 -9.00
N VAL A 241 5.79 -10.83 -9.58
CA VAL A 241 4.41 -11.29 -9.74
C VAL A 241 3.88 -11.75 -8.38
N ALA A 242 2.66 -11.36 -8.05
CA ALA A 242 1.97 -11.78 -6.83
C ALA A 242 1.86 -13.31 -6.73
N ARG A 243 2.04 -13.86 -5.53
CA ARG A 243 1.92 -15.30 -5.26
C ARG A 243 1.22 -15.58 -3.95
N GLY A 244 0.29 -16.53 -3.98
CA GLY A 244 -0.51 -16.92 -2.84
C GLY A 244 -1.66 -15.95 -2.57
N VAL A 245 -2.69 -16.46 -1.88
CA VAL A 245 -4.00 -15.82 -1.75
C VAL A 245 -3.95 -14.37 -1.26
N GLU A 246 -3.08 -14.03 -0.29
CA GLU A 246 -2.94 -12.65 0.22
C GLU A 246 -2.49 -11.68 -0.88
N GLN A 247 -1.42 -12.01 -1.60
CA GLN A 247 -0.84 -11.15 -2.64
C GLN A 247 -1.71 -11.10 -3.89
N GLU A 248 -2.21 -12.25 -4.33
CA GLU A 248 -3.08 -12.37 -5.51
C GLU A 248 -4.37 -11.58 -5.30
N SER A 249 -4.95 -11.64 -4.09
CA SER A 249 -6.11 -10.83 -3.74
C SER A 249 -5.77 -9.34 -3.66
N PHE A 250 -4.60 -8.96 -3.12
CA PHE A 250 -4.17 -7.56 -3.03
C PHE A 250 -4.08 -6.88 -4.41
N VAL A 251 -3.54 -7.57 -5.43
CA VAL A 251 -3.42 -7.02 -6.79
C VAL A 251 -4.62 -7.30 -7.69
N ALA A 252 -5.64 -8.03 -7.22
CA ALA A 252 -6.76 -8.49 -8.05
C ALA A 252 -7.47 -7.34 -8.78
N GLY A 253 -7.48 -7.39 -10.12
CA GLY A 253 -8.09 -6.37 -10.97
C GLY A 253 -7.27 -5.09 -11.14
N SER A 254 -5.99 -5.09 -10.75
CA SER A 254 -5.06 -3.97 -10.95
C SER A 254 -4.25 -4.17 -12.23
N SER A 255 -4.48 -3.34 -13.25
CA SER A 255 -3.74 -3.41 -14.52
C SER A 255 -2.31 -2.84 -14.46
N ALA A 256 -1.83 -2.48 -13.26
CA ALA A 256 -0.56 -1.81 -13.02
C ALA A 256 0.07 -2.33 -11.72
N PRO A 257 1.41 -2.29 -11.57
CA PRO A 257 2.08 -2.68 -10.34
C PRO A 257 1.50 -1.96 -9.11
N GLN A 258 1.49 -2.65 -7.97
CA GLN A 258 0.94 -2.17 -6.71
C GLN A 258 2.03 -2.21 -5.62
N LEU A 259 2.35 -1.08 -4.99
CA LEU A 259 3.21 -1.02 -3.81
C LEU A 259 2.49 -1.70 -2.62
N SER A 260 2.92 -2.91 -2.28
CA SER A 260 2.26 -3.75 -1.28
C SER A 260 2.92 -3.67 0.10
N GLU A 261 4.22 -3.43 0.14
CA GLU A 261 5.02 -3.51 1.36
C GLU A 261 6.21 -2.54 1.30
N VAL A 262 6.49 -1.92 2.45
CA VAL A 262 7.71 -1.17 2.71
C VAL A 262 8.51 -1.89 3.80
N GLY A 263 9.75 -2.25 3.48
CA GLY A 263 10.71 -2.81 4.44
C GLY A 263 11.51 -1.70 5.11
N LEU A 264 11.71 -1.79 6.42
CA LEU A 264 12.57 -0.90 7.20
C LEU A 264 13.74 -1.66 7.79
N TRP A 265 14.93 -1.06 7.76
CA TRP A 265 16.04 -1.49 8.63
C TRP A 265 15.76 -1.04 10.06
N VAL A 266 15.89 -1.96 11.03
CA VAL A 266 15.89 -1.63 12.46
C VAL A 266 17.26 -1.82 13.09
N ALA A 267 17.46 -1.20 14.26
CA ALA A 267 18.69 -1.29 15.04
C ALA A 267 19.03 -2.74 15.44
N GLU A 268 20.31 -3.00 15.72
CA GLU A 268 20.76 -4.31 16.19
C GLU A 268 20.25 -4.57 17.62
N GLY A 269 19.59 -5.72 17.83
CA GLY A 269 18.91 -6.06 19.08
C GLY A 269 17.40 -5.84 19.07
N GLU A 270 16.88 -5.01 18.16
CA GLU A 270 15.44 -4.84 17.97
C GLU A 270 14.79 -6.06 17.32
N LYS A 271 13.46 -6.20 17.49
CA LYS A 271 12.70 -7.33 16.94
C LYS A 271 12.32 -7.11 15.48
N ALA A 272 12.67 -8.08 14.65
CA ALA A 272 12.09 -8.23 13.32
C ALA A 272 10.60 -8.58 13.44
N GLY A 273 9.79 -8.16 12.47
CA GLY A 273 8.36 -8.44 12.45
C GLY A 273 7.60 -7.57 11.46
N THR A 274 6.28 -7.62 11.53
CA THR A 274 5.39 -6.78 10.71
C THR A 274 4.60 -5.86 11.62
N ILE A 275 4.64 -4.56 11.33
CA ILE A 275 3.75 -3.57 11.95
C ILE A 275 2.72 -3.12 10.91
N TRP A 276 1.55 -2.74 11.40
CA TRP A 276 0.40 -2.39 10.58
C TRP A 276 -0.06 -0.97 10.93
N PRO A 277 0.57 0.07 10.33
CA PRO A 277 -0.01 1.41 10.35
C PRO A 277 -1.40 1.40 9.70
N PRO A 278 -2.21 2.46 9.93
CA PRO A 278 -3.52 2.59 9.31
C PRO A 278 -3.45 2.34 7.81
N TYR A 279 -4.14 1.32 7.30
CA TYR A 279 -4.21 0.97 5.87
C TYR A 279 -2.88 0.56 5.20
N ALA A 280 -1.82 0.27 5.97
CA ALA A 280 -0.50 -0.04 5.45
C ALA A 280 0.17 -1.24 6.12
N ARG A 281 1.15 -1.82 5.42
CA ARG A 281 2.01 -2.91 5.89
C ARG A 281 3.47 -2.44 5.87
N ILE A 282 4.16 -2.61 7.00
CA ILE A 282 5.60 -2.36 7.14
C ILE A 282 6.28 -3.61 7.70
N VAL A 283 7.38 -4.03 7.09
CA VAL A 283 8.22 -5.13 7.60
C VAL A 283 9.51 -4.58 8.20
N LEU A 284 9.68 -4.81 9.50
CA LEU A 284 10.89 -4.50 10.26
C LEU A 284 11.93 -5.61 10.04
N SER A 285 13.06 -5.26 9.43
CA SER A 285 14.14 -6.17 9.04
C SER A 285 15.40 -5.93 9.86
N CYS A 286 15.78 -6.90 10.69
CA CYS A 286 17.06 -6.88 11.41
C CYS A 286 18.21 -7.30 10.49
N ARG A 287 19.45 -6.99 10.91
CA ARG A 287 20.65 -7.56 10.28
C ARG A 287 20.71 -9.07 10.58
N ILE A 288 20.56 -9.91 9.55
CA ILE A 288 21.18 -11.25 9.60
C ILE A 288 22.69 -11.00 9.62
N ARG A 289 23.39 -11.49 10.64
CA ARG A 289 24.85 -11.35 10.73
C ARG A 289 25.50 -11.93 9.48
N ASP A 290 26.66 -11.38 9.13
CA ASP A 290 27.70 -12.13 8.43
C ASP A 290 28.13 -13.28 9.35
N MET A 291 27.35 -14.36 9.35
CA MET A 291 27.65 -15.59 10.06
C MET A 291 28.94 -16.17 9.47
N PRO A 292 29.94 -16.55 10.28
CA PRO A 292 31.00 -17.43 9.81
C PRO A 292 30.34 -18.66 9.19
N SER A 293 30.82 -19.09 8.02
CA SER A 293 30.16 -20.06 7.15
C SER A 293 30.23 -21.50 7.70
N SER A 294 29.52 -21.78 8.81
CA SER A 294 29.54 -23.11 9.44
C SER A 294 28.33 -23.46 10.33
N THR A 295 27.19 -22.75 10.27
CA THR A 295 25.96 -23.19 10.98
C THR A 295 24.66 -22.73 10.30
N PRO A 296 23.74 -23.63 9.92
CA PRO A 296 22.47 -23.25 9.30
C PRO A 296 21.45 -22.79 10.35
N CYS A 297 21.12 -21.49 10.35
CA CYS A 297 19.92 -21.00 11.02
C CYS A 297 18.70 -21.26 10.14
N PHE A 298 17.82 -22.17 10.59
CA PHE A 298 16.50 -22.32 10.00
C PHE A 298 15.66 -21.06 10.29
N VAL A 299 15.31 -20.32 9.24
CA VAL A 299 14.18 -19.38 9.30
C VAL A 299 12.92 -20.23 9.38
N ILE A 300 12.18 -20.13 10.49
CA ILE A 300 10.89 -20.80 10.65
C ILE A 300 9.84 -20.00 9.87
N GLY A 301 9.80 -20.25 8.56
CA GLY A 301 8.63 -20.02 7.73
C GLY A 301 7.80 -21.30 7.61
N ASP A 302 6.49 -21.15 7.48
CA ASP A 302 5.50 -22.18 7.15
C ASP A 302 5.40 -23.42 8.06
N PHE A 303 4.46 -23.34 9.01
CA PHE A 303 4.00 -24.45 9.84
C PHE A 303 3.21 -25.55 9.08
N SER A 304 3.20 -25.52 7.74
CA SER A 304 2.44 -26.45 6.89
C SER A 304 3.23 -27.68 6.41
N ILE A 305 4.56 -27.73 6.59
CA ILE A 305 5.41 -28.81 6.04
C ILE A 305 5.95 -29.80 7.10
N ILE A 306 5.91 -29.45 8.40
CA ILE A 306 6.41 -30.33 9.48
C ILE A 306 5.46 -31.53 9.77
N GLY A 307 4.17 -31.42 9.46
CA GLY A 307 3.18 -32.50 9.67
C GLY A 307 3.44 -33.77 8.84
N SER A 308 4.12 -33.65 7.69
CA SER A 308 4.31 -34.74 6.72
C SER A 308 5.43 -35.72 7.09
N ILE A 309 6.42 -35.27 7.86
CA ILE A 309 7.63 -36.05 8.18
C ILE A 309 7.42 -36.87 9.47
N TRP A 310 6.77 -36.29 10.48
CA TRP A 310 6.43 -37.01 11.71
C TRP A 310 5.42 -38.15 11.50
N LEU A 311 4.50 -38.03 10.54
CA LEU A 311 3.50 -39.07 10.25
C LEU A 311 4.09 -40.34 9.58
N ARG A 312 5.31 -40.27 9.03
CA ARG A 312 6.02 -41.44 8.47
C ARG A 312 6.87 -42.17 9.51
N ALA A 313 7.51 -41.45 10.44
CA ALA A 313 8.28 -42.03 11.54
C ALA A 313 7.41 -42.74 12.60
N ALA A 314 6.19 -42.23 12.86
CA ALA A 314 5.25 -42.88 13.76
C ALA A 314 4.75 -44.25 13.25
N LYS A 315 4.59 -44.40 11.93
CA LYS A 315 4.06 -45.63 11.30
C LYS A 315 5.07 -46.79 11.21
N SER A 316 6.38 -46.52 11.18
CA SER A 316 7.41 -47.58 11.22
C SER A 316 7.62 -48.15 12.62
N THR A 317 7.41 -47.33 13.66
CA THR A 317 7.71 -47.71 15.05
C THR A 317 6.57 -48.50 15.71
N MET A 318 5.31 -48.20 15.37
CA MET A 318 4.15 -48.97 15.85
C MET A 318 4.03 -50.39 15.24
N ARG A 319 4.70 -50.67 14.11
CA ARG A 319 4.62 -51.97 13.43
C ARG A 319 5.56 -53.04 14.01
N ARG A 320 6.40 -52.71 15.00
CA ARG A 320 7.28 -53.66 15.70
C ARG A 320 6.80 -54.06 17.10
N TRP A 321 5.68 -53.50 17.57
CA TRP A 321 5.13 -53.79 18.91
C TRP A 321 3.89 -54.70 18.90
N THR A 322 3.32 -55.03 17.74
CA THR A 322 2.13 -55.89 17.61
C THR A 322 2.42 -57.34 17.19
N GLU A 323 3.69 -57.71 16.93
CA GLU A 323 4.08 -59.08 16.51
C GLU A 323 4.64 -59.95 17.65
N ARG A 324 4.44 -59.55 18.92
CA ARG A 324 4.95 -60.31 20.09
C ARG A 324 3.94 -60.58 21.23
N ALA A 325 2.63 -60.41 20.97
CA ALA A 325 1.58 -60.78 21.92
C ALA A 325 0.50 -61.64 21.25
N ALA A 326 -0.03 -62.62 22.00
CA ALA A 326 -1.17 -63.49 21.65
C ALA A 326 -0.98 -64.57 20.56
N MET A 327 0.02 -65.46 20.76
CA MET A 327 -0.19 -66.88 20.47
C MET A 327 -0.99 -67.54 21.62
N VAL A 328 -2.33 -67.58 21.55
CA VAL A 328 -3.18 -68.63 22.16
C VAL A 328 -4.49 -68.72 21.35
N LYS A 329 -4.98 -69.94 21.08
CA LYS A 329 -6.29 -70.27 20.48
C LYS A 329 -6.94 -71.42 21.32
N PRO A 330 -8.11 -71.99 20.97
CA PRO A 330 -9.44 -71.37 20.91
C PRO A 330 -10.55 -72.28 21.55
N TRP A 331 -11.71 -71.76 21.97
CA TRP A 331 -12.92 -72.61 22.15
C TRP A 331 -14.25 -71.89 21.76
N MET A 332 -15.22 -72.69 21.34
CA MET A 332 -16.49 -72.34 20.66
C MET A 332 -17.60 -71.74 21.56
N LEU A 333 -18.59 -71.04 20.96
CA LEU A 333 -20.00 -71.50 20.86
C LEU A 333 -20.92 -70.52 20.06
N ILE A 334 -22.21 -70.88 19.89
CA ILE A 334 -23.12 -70.51 18.78
C ILE A 334 -24.34 -69.63 19.24
N PRO A 335 -24.97 -68.79 18.35
CA PRO A 335 -26.03 -67.77 18.65
C PRO A 335 -27.49 -68.33 18.47
N PRO A 336 -28.66 -67.62 18.31
CA PRO A 336 -28.98 -66.20 17.92
C PRO A 336 -30.29 -65.54 18.52
N LYS A 337 -30.85 -64.49 17.83
CA LYS A 337 -32.25 -63.87 17.90
C LYS A 337 -32.44 -62.60 18.78
N THR A 338 -33.33 -61.60 18.53
CA THR A 338 -34.38 -61.29 17.49
C THR A 338 -34.94 -59.82 17.57
N ARG A 339 -35.57 -59.32 16.48
CA ARG A 339 -36.59 -58.20 16.36
C ARG A 339 -36.13 -56.75 16.71
N GLY A 340 -36.70 -55.66 16.17
CA GLY A 340 -37.70 -55.38 15.10
C GLY A 340 -37.89 -53.84 14.93
N ARG A 341 -37.88 -53.27 13.70
CA ARG A 341 -39.00 -52.82 12.82
C ARG A 341 -39.72 -51.49 13.20
N LEU A 342 -40.01 -50.67 12.16
CA LEU A 342 -40.81 -49.40 12.06
C LEU A 342 -39.96 -48.10 11.99
N GLY A 343 -40.23 -47.12 11.13
CA GLY A 343 -41.17 -47.04 9.99
C GLY A 343 -41.43 -45.59 9.48
N MET A 344 -41.96 -45.46 8.25
CA MET A 344 -42.40 -44.23 7.52
C MET A 344 -41.30 -43.39 6.82
N GLU A 345 -41.23 -43.32 5.48
CA GLU A 345 -42.13 -42.71 4.44
C GLU A 345 -41.94 -41.17 4.33
N LYS A 346 -41.95 -40.46 3.19
CA LYS A 346 -41.97 -40.65 1.70
C LYS A 346 -41.44 -39.28 1.13
N LEU A 347 -40.94 -39.07 -0.09
CA LEU A 347 -41.57 -39.20 -1.43
C LEU A 347 -40.54 -38.89 -2.54
N SER A 348 -40.75 -39.43 -3.75
CA SER A 348 -40.07 -39.13 -5.03
C SER A 348 -40.75 -37.94 -5.78
N TRP A 349 -40.29 -37.33 -6.89
CA TRP A 349 -39.73 -37.87 -8.15
C TRP A 349 -38.92 -36.84 -9.00
N LEU A 350 -37.87 -37.35 -9.65
CA LEU A 350 -37.36 -37.19 -11.04
C LEU A 350 -37.91 -36.10 -12.04
N THR A 351 -37.11 -35.06 -12.31
CA THR A 351 -36.36 -34.68 -13.58
C THR A 351 -37.09 -34.58 -14.98
N PRO A 352 -36.45 -34.23 -16.14
CA PRO A 352 -36.61 -32.89 -16.80
C PRO A 352 -36.80 -32.91 -18.36
N ALA A 353 -36.77 -31.73 -19.02
CA ALA A 353 -36.52 -31.38 -20.47
C ALA A 353 -37.48 -30.23 -20.91
N ASP A 354 -37.08 -29.06 -21.43
CA ASP A 354 -36.36 -28.60 -22.66
C ASP A 354 -37.36 -27.98 -23.70
N PRO A 355 -36.97 -27.22 -24.77
CA PRO A 355 -37.54 -25.89 -25.02
C PRO A 355 -38.22 -25.68 -26.42
N ASP A 356 -38.15 -24.45 -26.97
CA ASP A 356 -38.71 -23.92 -28.25
C ASP A 356 -40.21 -23.49 -28.20
N ASP A 357 -40.74 -22.49 -28.94
CA ASP A 357 -40.18 -21.55 -29.93
C ASP A 357 -41.04 -20.26 -30.15
N ALA A 358 -40.51 -19.30 -30.92
CA ALA A 358 -41.14 -18.36 -31.87
C ALA A 358 -42.14 -17.21 -31.47
N GLU A 359 -41.71 -16.01 -31.90
CA GLU A 359 -42.37 -14.74 -32.28
C GLU A 359 -43.90 -14.61 -32.51
N THR A 360 -44.46 -13.41 -32.21
CA THR A 360 -45.40 -12.72 -33.15
C THR A 360 -45.50 -11.19 -32.94
N LEU A 361 -45.78 -10.45 -34.03
CA LEU A 361 -45.82 -8.98 -34.14
C LEU A 361 -47.20 -8.35 -33.88
N ARG A 362 -47.23 -7.12 -33.29
CA ARG A 362 -48.05 -5.94 -33.68
C ARG A 362 -47.90 -4.75 -32.70
N GLY A 363 -47.84 -3.51 -33.21
CA GLY A 363 -48.03 -2.24 -32.45
C GLY A 363 -49.35 -1.55 -32.84
N PRO A 364 -49.51 -0.21 -32.76
CA PRO A 364 -48.71 0.84 -32.11
C PRO A 364 -49.54 1.69 -31.09
N ASP A 365 -49.01 2.86 -30.67
CA ASP A 365 -49.61 3.93 -29.83
C ASP A 365 -49.89 3.53 -28.35
N VAL A 366 -49.47 4.29 -27.33
CA VAL A 366 -49.97 5.62 -26.92
C VAL A 366 -48.94 6.34 -26.03
N VAL A 367 -49.02 7.68 -26.00
CA VAL A 367 -48.23 8.64 -25.20
C VAL A 367 -48.14 8.29 -23.71
N ALA A 368 -46.92 8.35 -23.15
CA ALA A 368 -46.69 8.48 -21.72
C ALA A 368 -45.61 9.54 -21.43
N LEU A 369 -45.95 10.51 -20.57
CA LEU A 369 -44.99 11.31 -19.82
C LEU A 369 -44.42 10.43 -18.70
N ASP A 370 -43.10 10.34 -18.56
CA ASP A 370 -42.50 10.41 -17.22
C ASP A 370 -41.01 10.82 -17.24
N HIS A 371 -40.51 11.11 -16.04
CA HIS A 371 -39.18 11.62 -15.71
C HIS A 371 -38.03 10.62 -15.88
N LEU A 372 -36.81 11.18 -15.81
CA LEU A 372 -35.60 10.56 -15.23
C LEU A 372 -35.10 9.26 -15.88
N GLU A 373 -34.17 9.38 -16.82
CA GLU A 373 -32.88 8.66 -16.75
C GLU A 373 -31.87 9.23 -17.76
N HIS A 374 -30.80 9.87 -17.28
CA HIS A 374 -29.59 10.19 -18.06
C HIS A 374 -28.35 10.11 -17.14
N THR A 375 -28.08 8.90 -16.64
CA THR A 375 -26.84 8.59 -15.91
C THR A 375 -26.24 7.28 -16.41
N ARG A 376 -25.34 7.36 -17.40
CA ARG A 376 -24.24 6.39 -17.59
C ARG A 376 -23.17 6.91 -18.55
N ALA A 377 -21.97 6.33 -18.43
CA ALA A 377 -20.79 6.57 -19.26
C ALA A 377 -20.06 7.92 -19.11
N ALA A 378 -19.71 8.30 -17.88
CA ALA A 378 -18.44 9.01 -17.64
C ALA A 378 -17.34 7.96 -17.42
N ALA A 379 -16.26 8.01 -18.19
CA ALA A 379 -15.22 6.98 -18.18
C ALA A 379 -14.28 7.09 -16.97
N HIS A 380 -14.36 6.12 -16.04
CA HIS A 380 -13.35 5.94 -14.99
C HIS A 380 -12.06 5.33 -15.56
N GLN A 381 -11.18 6.16 -16.10
CA GLN A 381 -9.77 5.82 -16.30
C GLN A 381 -8.97 6.39 -15.12
N GLY A 382 -8.89 5.61 -14.04
CA GLY A 382 -8.27 6.00 -12.77
C GLY A 382 -6.74 6.07 -12.83
N ALA A 383 -6.15 6.62 -11.77
CA ALA A 383 -4.71 6.53 -11.54
C ALA A 383 -4.31 5.16 -11.00
N ALA A 384 -3.03 4.81 -11.10
CA ALA A 384 -2.49 3.61 -10.47
C ALA A 384 -2.14 3.99 -9.04
N CYS A 385 -3.18 3.99 -8.25
CA CYS A 385 -3.06 3.97 -6.82
C CYS A 385 -2.71 2.54 -6.44
N SER A 386 -1.63 2.35 -5.70
CA SER A 386 -1.57 1.16 -4.85
C SER A 386 -2.58 1.31 -3.72
N GLY A 387 -3.09 0.18 -3.23
CA GLY A 387 -3.89 0.15 -2.02
C GLY A 387 -5.17 -0.66 -2.13
N ALA A 388 -5.68 -1.02 -0.97
CA ALA A 388 -6.52 -2.18 -0.83
C ALA A 388 -8.01 -1.88 -1.14
N ARG A 389 -8.66 -2.70 -1.98
CA ARG A 389 -10.13 -2.91 -1.92
C ARG A 389 -10.54 -3.76 -0.69
N PHE A 390 -9.88 -3.58 0.46
CA PHE A 390 -9.97 -4.48 1.62
C PHE A 390 -10.45 -3.76 2.89
N ALA A 391 -11.62 -3.13 2.82
CA ALA A 391 -12.36 -2.73 4.02
C ALA A 391 -12.92 -3.93 4.84
N GLY A 392 -12.78 -5.16 4.34
CA GLY A 392 -13.40 -6.38 4.89
C GLY A 392 -12.48 -7.40 5.56
N ILE A 393 -11.18 -7.47 5.24
CA ILE A 393 -10.28 -8.53 5.77
C ILE A 393 -9.44 -8.06 6.97
N TRP A 394 -9.17 -6.75 7.07
CA TRP A 394 -8.30 -6.19 8.12
C TRP A 394 -9.04 -5.27 9.09
N LYS A 395 -10.37 -5.41 9.21
CA LYS A 395 -11.11 -4.84 10.33
C LYS A 395 -10.78 -5.61 11.59
N ARG A 396 -10.00 -4.99 12.47
CA ARG A 396 -9.88 -5.42 13.86
C ARG A 396 -11.18 -5.06 14.58
N ASP A 397 -11.86 -6.05 15.15
CA ASP A 397 -13.00 -5.80 16.04
C ASP A 397 -12.53 -4.90 17.19
N GLY A 398 -13.15 -3.72 17.32
CA GLY A 398 -12.74 -2.72 18.33
C GLY A 398 -13.20 -1.29 18.03
N TYR A 399 -13.34 -0.90 16.75
CA TYR A 399 -13.83 0.44 16.39
C TYR A 399 -15.33 0.44 16.09
N SER A 400 -16.14 0.55 17.14
CA SER A 400 -17.56 0.89 17.03
C SER A 400 -17.72 2.38 16.72
N GLN A 401 -18.20 2.71 15.52
CA GLN A 401 -18.71 4.05 15.23
C GLN A 401 -20.10 4.23 15.87
N THR A 402 -20.13 4.61 17.15
CA THR A 402 -21.37 4.95 17.87
C THR A 402 -21.16 6.13 18.83
N ALA A 403 -21.16 7.35 18.29
CA ALA A 403 -21.21 8.60 19.08
C ALA A 403 -21.75 9.79 18.26
N THR A 404 -22.95 9.67 17.69
CA THR A 404 -23.73 10.85 17.28
C THR A 404 -24.55 11.34 18.48
N GLY A 405 -24.09 12.42 19.14
CA GLY A 405 -24.79 13.05 20.27
C GLY A 405 -24.19 14.43 20.58
N PRO A 406 -25.00 15.47 20.83
CA PRO A 406 -24.51 16.85 20.85
C PRO A 406 -23.93 17.24 22.22
N VAL A 407 -22.74 17.85 22.21
CA VAL A 407 -22.22 18.62 23.34
C VAL A 407 -21.70 19.96 22.80
N LEU A 408 -22.59 20.96 22.75
CA LEU A 408 -22.23 22.31 22.32
C LEU A 408 -23.11 23.34 23.04
N GLU A 409 -22.95 23.41 24.36
CA GLU A 409 -23.37 24.54 25.19
C GLU A 409 -22.41 24.68 26.39
N ALA A 410 -22.36 25.88 26.98
CA ALA A 410 -21.51 26.26 28.12
C ALA A 410 -19.97 26.37 27.87
N HIS A 411 -19.55 27.24 26.95
CA HIS A 411 -18.30 27.99 27.11
C HIS A 411 -18.37 29.46 26.59
N GLN A 412 -19.42 30.17 26.97
CA GLN A 412 -19.51 31.64 26.85
C GLN A 412 -19.99 32.29 28.16
N ALA A 413 -19.13 32.26 29.18
CA ALA A 413 -19.24 33.15 30.35
C ALA A 413 -17.87 33.29 31.02
N ARG A 414 -17.59 34.46 31.62
CA ARG A 414 -16.38 34.82 32.39
C ARG A 414 -15.05 34.96 31.60
N VAL A 415 -14.91 36.04 30.82
CA VAL A 415 -13.86 37.07 31.02
C VAL A 415 -14.37 38.41 30.48
N ARG A 416 -15.17 39.15 31.27
CA ARG A 416 -15.45 40.59 31.08
C ARG A 416 -15.84 41.24 32.41
N GLU A 417 -14.86 41.45 33.27
CA GLU A 417 -14.91 42.39 34.39
C GLU A 417 -13.46 42.73 34.78
N GLY A 418 -13.16 44.00 35.04
CA GLY A 418 -11.82 44.43 35.47
C GLY A 418 -10.95 45.15 34.43
N SER A 419 -11.43 46.26 33.86
CA SER A 419 -10.55 47.42 33.64
C SER A 419 -11.36 48.72 33.55
N GLN A 420 -11.32 49.50 34.64
CA GLN A 420 -11.71 50.90 34.64
C GLN A 420 -10.71 51.66 35.53
N LYS A 421 -10.08 52.68 34.95
CA LYS A 421 -9.26 53.73 35.59
C LYS A 421 -7.93 53.32 36.24
N ALA A 422 -6.84 53.65 35.55
CA ALA A 422 -5.85 54.62 36.05
C ALA A 422 -5.28 55.39 34.85
N ASP A 423 -5.14 56.71 35.03
CA ASP A 423 -4.49 57.74 34.19
C ASP A 423 -4.79 57.82 32.67
#